data_AF-A0A933WGV6-F1
#
_entry.id   AF-A0A933WGV6-F1
#
_cell.length_a   1.000
_cell.length_b   1.000
_cell.length_c   1.000
_cell.angle_alpha   90.00
_cell.angle_beta   90.00
_cell.angle_gamma   90.00
#
_symmetry.space_group_name_H-M   'P 1'
#
loop_
_entity.id
_entity.type
_entity.pdbx_description
1 polymer ?
#
loop_
_entity_poly.entity_id
_entity_poly.type
_entity_poly.pdbx_seq_one_letter_code
_entity_poly.pdbx_strand_id
1 'polypeptide(L)' 'MTIEIIERQTHSKGEVYTIRVQEKTVKILSLFHAIERIKKWNIKEEMVAETLLLPEQVIIGHGNR' A
#
# COMPACT_ATOMS: atom_id res chain seq x y z
N MET A 1 9.50 -7.44 4.25
CA MET A 1 8.84 -8.34 5.24
C MET A 1 7.68 -9.03 4.53
N THR A 2 6.68 -9.59 5.22
CA THR A 2 5.45 -10.07 4.54
C THR A 2 4.30 -9.14 4.89
N ILE A 3 3.71 -8.53 3.85
CA ILE A 3 2.46 -7.78 3.93
C ILE A 3 1.36 -8.60 3.25
N GLU A 4 0.18 -8.65 3.84
CA GLU A 4 -0.97 -9.41 3.34
C GLU A 4 -2.21 -8.50 3.26
N ILE A 5 -2.83 -8.39 2.07
CA ILE A 5 -4.15 -7.76 1.93
C ILE A 5 -5.21 -8.81 2.29
N ILE A 6 -5.83 -8.65 3.46
CA ILE A 6 -6.81 -9.61 4.01
C ILE A 6 -8.27 -9.26 3.65
N GLU A 7 -8.54 -8.02 3.22
CA GLU A 7 -9.87 -7.56 2.83
C GLU A 7 -9.75 -6.46 1.78
N ARG A 8 -10.69 -6.42 0.83
CA ARG A 8 -10.87 -5.32 -0.13
C ARG A 8 -12.32 -4.85 -0.05
N GLN A 9 -12.56 -3.57 0.22
CA GLN A 9 -13.89 -2.97 0.31
C GLN A 9 -14.03 -1.75 -0.62
N THR A 10 -15.05 -1.75 -1.48
CA THR A 10 -15.35 -0.60 -2.36
C THR A 10 -15.76 0.62 -1.53
N HIS A 11 -15.21 1.78 -1.86
CA HIS A 11 -15.53 3.07 -1.27
C HIS A 11 -15.88 4.09 -2.37
N SER A 12 -16.60 5.15 -2.04
CA SER A 12 -17.07 6.18 -2.98
C SER A 12 -15.97 6.90 -3.78
N LYS A 13 -14.70 6.72 -3.40
CA LYS A 13 -13.52 7.36 -4.01
C LYS A 13 -12.43 6.36 -4.44
N GLY A 14 -12.63 5.06 -4.28
CA GLY A 14 -11.58 4.05 -4.50
C GLY A 14 -11.85 2.72 -3.78
N GLU A 15 -10.79 2.02 -3.40
CA GLU A 15 -10.85 0.76 -2.65
C GLU A 15 -10.13 0.92 -1.30
N VAL A 16 -10.75 0.41 -0.23
CA VAL A 16 -10.11 0.28 1.09
C VAL A 16 -9.52 -1.11 1.20
N TYR A 17 -8.20 -1.17 1.36
CA TYR A 17 -7.47 -2.39 1.64
C TYR A 17 -7.27 -2.52 3.15
N THR A 18 -7.79 -3.58 3.75
CA THR A 18 -7.38 -3.98 5.11
C THR A 18 -6.15 -4.85 4.97
N ILE A 19 -5.06 -4.41 5.59
CA ILE A 19 -3.71 -4.96 5.43
C ILE A 19 -3.20 -5.45 6.78
N ARG A 20 -2.71 -6.69 6.83
CA ARG A 20 -1.94 -7.21 7.95
C ARG A 20 -0.45 -6.95 7.72
N VAL A 21 0.21 -6.35 8.70
CA VAL A 21 1.65 -6.08 8.71
C VAL A 21 2.19 -6.27 10.12
N GLN A 22 3.17 -7.17 10.29
CA GLN A 22 3.62 -7.62 11.62
C GLN A 22 2.41 -8.04 12.49
N GLU A 23 2.32 -7.53 13.72
CA GLU A 23 1.22 -7.76 14.67
C GLU A 23 0.07 -6.74 14.55
N LYS A 24 0.08 -5.91 13.49
CA LYS A 24 -0.86 -4.79 13.31
C LYS A 24 -1.75 -5.00 12.09
N THR A 25 -2.95 -4.42 12.16
CA THR A 25 -3.87 -4.30 11.02
C THR A 25 -4.04 -2.82 10.69
N VAL A 26 -3.87 -2.45 9.43
CA VAL A 26 -3.99 -1.07 8.93
C VAL A 26 -5.01 -1.05 7.79
N LYS A 27 -5.78 0.03 7.67
CA LYS A 27 -6.67 0.26 6.51
C LYS A 27 -6.10 1.39 5.66
N ILE A 28 -5.92 1.13 4.36
CA ILE A 28 -5.46 2.13 3.37
C ILE A 28 -6.57 2.34 2.34
N LEU A 29 -7.05 3.58 2.19
CA LEU A 29 -7.89 3.98 1.05
C LEU A 29 -7.00 4.31 -0.14
N SER A 30 -6.98 3.44 -1.15
CA SER A 30 -6.39 3.74 -2.46
C SER A 30 -7.44 4.40 -3.34
N LEU A 31 -7.19 5.65 -3.75
CA LEU A 31 -8.11 6.39 -4.62
C LEU A 31 -8.11 5.81 -6.04
N PHE A 32 -9.21 5.97 -6.79
CA PHE A 32 -9.33 5.41 -8.15
C PHE A 32 -8.14 5.73 -9.06
N HIS A 33 -7.67 6.98 -9.07
CA HIS A 33 -6.50 7.40 -9.87
C HIS A 33 -5.18 6.73 -9.45
N ALA A 34 -5.07 6.25 -8.20
CA ALA A 34 -3.91 5.50 -7.74
C ALA A 34 -4.02 4.06 -8.21
N ILE A 35 -5.19 3.43 -8.06
CA ILE A 35 -5.49 2.08 -8.56
C ILE A 35 -5.27 1.98 -10.08
N GLU A 36 -5.72 2.98 -10.84
CA GLU A 36 -5.47 3.09 -12.29
C GLU A 36 -3.98 3.16 -12.63
N ARG A 37 -3.17 3.93 -11.88
CA ARG A 37 -1.72 4.00 -12.08
C ARG A 37 -1.02 2.68 -11.74
N ILE A 38 -1.42 2.04 -10.65
CA ILE A 38 -0.91 0.72 -10.22
C ILE A 38 -1.15 -0.32 -11.33
N LYS A 39 -2.39 -0.39 -11.84
CA LYS A 39 -2.78 -1.26 -12.96
C LYS A 39 -2.00 -0.92 -14.24
N LYS A 40 -1.90 0.37 -14.61
CA LYS A 40 -1.18 0.83 -15.80
C LYS A 40 0.31 0.49 -15.78
N TRP A 41 0.93 0.46 -14.60
CA TRP A 41 2.34 0.11 -14.42
C TRP A 41 2.57 -1.37 -14.09
N ASN A 42 1.50 -2.18 -14.05
CA ASN A 42 1.55 -3.61 -13.72
C ASN A 42 2.25 -3.89 -12.37
N ILE A 43 2.04 -3.00 -11.39
CA ILE A 43 2.56 -3.13 -10.02
C ILE A 43 1.51 -3.86 -9.18
N LYS A 44 1.95 -4.73 -8.27
CA LYS A 44 1.05 -5.38 -7.30
C LYS A 44 0.65 -4.42 -6.19
N GLU A 45 -0.61 -4.44 -5.76
CA GLU A 45 -1.09 -3.59 -4.67
C GLU A 45 -0.32 -3.84 -3.36
N GLU A 46 0.11 -5.08 -3.13
CA GLU A 46 0.93 -5.47 -1.97
C GLU A 46 2.30 -4.76 -1.96
N MET A 47 2.93 -4.55 -3.12
CA MET A 47 4.22 -3.83 -3.21
C MET A 47 4.07 -2.35 -2.88
N VAL A 48 2.93 -1.75 -3.25
CA VAL A 48 2.63 -0.35 -2.92
C VAL A 48 2.31 -0.22 -1.43
N ALA A 49 1.55 -1.16 -0.87
CA ALA A 49 1.30 -1.24 0.56
C ALA A 49 2.61 -1.44 1.36
N GLU A 50 3.52 -2.30 0.91
CA GLU A 50 4.85 -2.50 1.51
C GLU A 50 5.67 -1.21 1.47
N THR A 51 5.76 -0.54 0.32
CA THR A 51 6.51 0.71 0.18
C THR A 51 5.97 1.83 1.08
N LEU A 52 4.65 1.89 1.30
CA LEU A 52 4.00 2.89 2.16
C LEU A 52 4.10 2.58 3.66
N LEU A 53 4.04 1.30 4.05
CA LEU A 53 4.00 0.87 5.45
C LEU A 53 5.38 0.55 6.02
N LEU A 54 6.33 0.16 5.18
CA LEU A 54 7.70 -0.20 5.53
C LEU A 54 8.70 0.63 4.70
N PRO A 55 8.73 1.97 4.88
CA PRO A 55 9.49 2.89 4.05
C PRO A 55 11.01 2.88 4.32
N GLU A 56 11.59 1.78 4.81
CA GLU A 56 13.01 1.68 5.20
C GLU A 56 13.95 2.13 4.06
N GLN A 57 13.65 1.72 2.82
CA GLN A 57 14.39 2.15 1.62
C GLN A 57 14.15 3.62 1.24
N VAL A 58 12.96 4.16 1.56
CA VAL A 58 12.59 5.56 1.29
C VAL A 58 13.26 6.50 2.30
N ILE A 59 13.40 6.07 3.56
CA ILE A 59 14.09 6.82 4.62
C ILE A 59 15.57 6.95 4.31
N ILE A 60 16.25 5.86 3.91
CA ILE A 60 17.66 5.88 3.49
C ILE A 60 17.87 6.85 2.31
N GLY A 61 16.91 6.91 1.37
CA GLY A 61 16.99 7.80 0.21
C GLY A 61 16.71 9.28 0.46
N HIS A 62 16.21 9.69 1.64
CA HIS A 62 15.77 11.07 1.88
C HIS A 62 16.81 11.99 2.52
N GLY A 63 17.94 11.48 3.04
CA GLY A 63 18.93 12.33 3.71
C GLY A 63 20.27 11.69 4.03
N ASN A 64 20.25 10.67 4.89
CA ASN A 64 21.40 9.87 5.34
C ASN A 64 22.65 10.70 5.76
N ARG A 65 22.61 11.65 6.71
CA ARG A 65 21.52 12.27 7.51
C ARG A 65 20.40 11.31 7.93
#